data_AF-X1B7K4-F1
#
_entry.id   AF-X1B7K4-F1
#
_cell.length_a   1.000
_cell.length_b   1.000
_cell.length_c   1.000
_cell.angle_alpha   90.00
_cell.angle_beta   90.00
_cell.angle_gamma   90.00
#
_symmetry.space_group_name_H-M   'P 1'
#
loop_
_entity.id
_entity.type
_entity.pdbx_description
1 polymer ?
#
loop_
_entity_poly.entity_id
_entity_poly.type
_entity_poly.pdbx_seq_one_letter_code
_entity_poly.pdbx_strand_id
1 'polypeptide(L)'
;EIKDDIKIQTITKKTLLEALEPFLKKEDKFVETVTTGLNWDIGTVLKTLHGIQEQRETDEGVEHWGAHPVHGSSKGEEGSNFNLNPTKGVWHCYRCNTGGDALSLIAMLNGLVKCEDCKPGFFSTKEGKKIFLKAKKIGTEKYAFEDTRLLLFNRDKRKGALLVQNIVEYIMQQCKFITVRDATGRLPHIYAYEDGYYKLFGEDLIKIELKKILNNQNVPYKTQYEKEILNYIKTENIVERDEINPPKHLLNLANSFQKLFYSWGVFL
;
A
#
# COMPACT_ATOMS: atom_id res chain seq x y z
N GLU A 1 -8.86 42.63 47.09
CA GLU A 1 -9.96 43.30 46.38
C GLU A 1 -9.83 42.95 44.90
N ILE A 2 -10.72 42.11 44.36
CA ILE A 2 -10.75 41.78 42.92
C ILE A 2 -11.33 43.02 42.25
N LYS A 3 -10.58 43.63 41.33
CA LYS A 3 -10.89 44.98 40.84
C LYS A 3 -11.97 45.05 39.78
N ASP A 4 -12.28 43.95 39.06
CA ASP A 4 -13.42 43.85 38.15
C ASP A 4 -13.66 42.37 37.80
N ASP A 5 -14.84 41.83 38.15
CA ASP A 5 -15.27 40.48 37.80
C ASP A 5 -16.07 40.53 36.47
N ILE A 6 -15.34 40.53 35.35
CA ILE A 6 -15.95 40.64 34.01
C ILE A 6 -16.30 39.25 33.50
N LYS A 7 -17.55 39.08 33.09
CA LYS A 7 -18.09 37.82 32.52
C LYS A 7 -17.26 37.37 31.31
N ILE A 8 -16.65 36.19 31.42
CA ILE A 8 -15.94 35.54 30.30
C ILE A 8 -16.95 35.30 29.17
N GLN A 9 -16.71 35.94 28.02
CA GLN A 9 -17.52 35.70 26.82
C GLN A 9 -16.92 34.56 26.00
N THR A 10 -17.77 33.63 25.58
CA THR A 10 -17.41 32.52 24.70
C THR A 10 -17.66 32.89 23.25
N ILE A 11 -16.63 32.80 22.41
CA ILE A 11 -16.74 32.94 20.95
C ILE A 11 -16.79 31.56 20.30
N THR A 12 -17.53 31.44 19.19
CA THR A 12 -17.54 30.21 18.41
C THR A 12 -16.31 30.13 17.49
N LYS A 13 -15.84 28.92 17.20
CA LYS A 13 -14.74 28.68 16.23
C LYS A 13 -15.00 29.39 14.89
N LYS A 14 -16.26 29.39 14.43
CA LYS A 14 -16.66 30.02 13.18
C LYS A 14 -16.43 31.53 13.20
N THR A 15 -16.94 32.22 14.23
CA THR A 15 -16.77 33.68 14.38
C THR A 15 -15.29 34.08 14.50
N LEU A 16 -14.49 33.26 15.19
CA LEU A 16 -13.05 33.47 15.28
C LEU A 16 -12.38 33.34 13.90
N LEU A 17 -12.74 32.31 13.12
CA LEU A 17 -12.19 32.09 11.77
C LEU A 17 -12.59 33.20 10.78
N GLU A 18 -13.83 33.68 10.84
CA GLU A 18 -14.30 34.81 10.03
C GLU A 18 -13.53 36.10 10.35
N ALA A 19 -13.30 36.40 11.63
CA ALA A 19 -12.51 37.56 12.04
C ALA A 19 -11.04 37.48 11.60
N LEU A 20 -10.50 36.26 11.49
CA LEU A 20 -9.12 36.02 11.10
C LEU A 20 -8.93 35.82 9.59
N GLU A 21 -10.00 35.64 8.81
CA GLU A 21 -9.96 35.37 7.36
C GLU A 21 -9.00 36.26 6.56
N PRO A 22 -8.97 37.60 6.72
CA PRO A 22 -8.04 38.45 5.96
C PRO A 22 -6.56 38.28 6.37
N PHE A 23 -6.29 37.64 7.51
CA PHE A 23 -4.95 37.39 8.05
C PHE A 23 -4.50 35.94 7.92
N LEU A 24 -5.43 35.02 7.63
CA LEU A 24 -5.08 33.64 7.32
C LEU A 24 -4.38 33.62 5.97
N LYS A 25 -3.16 33.07 5.92
CA LYS A 25 -2.56 32.67 4.64
C LYS A 25 -3.56 31.73 3.98
N LYS A 26 -3.96 32.03 2.74
CA LYS A 26 -4.67 31.05 1.90
C LYS A 26 -3.83 29.80 1.94
N GLU A 27 -4.35 28.73 2.57
CA GLU A 27 -3.68 27.45 2.53
C GLU A 27 -3.43 27.16 1.05
N ASP A 28 -2.15 26.98 0.68
CA ASP A 28 -1.85 26.40 -0.61
C ASP A 28 -2.62 25.08 -0.63
N LYS A 29 -3.60 24.99 -1.54
CA LYS A 29 -4.45 23.81 -1.66
C LYS A 29 -3.55 22.60 -1.58
N PHE A 30 -3.81 21.72 -0.61
CA PHE A 30 -3.11 20.46 -0.47
C PHE A 30 -3.08 19.78 -1.84
N VAL A 31 -1.90 19.72 -2.44
CA VAL A 31 -1.72 19.00 -3.69
C VAL A 31 -1.67 17.54 -3.29
N GLU A 32 -2.66 16.77 -3.74
CA GLU A 32 -2.66 15.32 -3.51
C GLU A 32 -1.27 14.73 -3.81
N THR A 33 -0.81 13.79 -2.98
CA THR A 33 0.49 13.14 -3.19
C THR A 33 0.50 12.30 -4.46
N VAL A 34 1.62 12.30 -5.19
CA VAL A 34 1.78 11.43 -6.36
C VAL A 34 1.84 9.96 -5.93
N THR A 35 0.82 9.18 -6.28
CA THR A 35 0.83 7.73 -6.15
C THR A 35 0.99 7.10 -7.53
N THR A 36 2.00 6.24 -7.68
CA THR A 36 2.34 5.58 -8.95
C THR A 36 1.77 4.16 -9.03
N GLY A 37 1.11 3.70 -7.96
CA GLY A 37 0.50 2.38 -7.83
C GLY A 37 1.48 1.26 -7.49
N LEU A 38 2.76 1.58 -7.23
CA LEU A 38 3.74 0.61 -6.74
C LEU A 38 3.76 0.61 -5.22
N ASN A 39 3.60 -0.57 -4.61
CA ASN A 39 3.70 -0.76 -3.16
C ASN A 39 5.14 -1.01 -2.73
N TRP A 40 6.05 -0.09 -3.08
CA TRP A 40 7.46 -0.18 -2.69
C TRP A 40 7.69 0.49 -1.35
N ASP A 41 8.41 -0.20 -0.46
CA ASP A 41 8.76 0.34 0.85
C ASP A 41 9.70 1.56 0.72
N ILE A 42 9.13 2.75 0.89
CA ILE A 42 9.89 4.01 0.84
C ILE A 42 10.95 4.08 1.96
N GLY A 43 10.77 3.34 3.06
CA GLY A 43 11.75 3.21 4.14
C GLY A 43 13.08 2.61 3.65
N THR A 44 13.05 1.76 2.62
CA THR A 44 14.27 1.25 1.97
C THR A 44 15.02 2.35 1.22
N VAL A 45 14.31 3.31 0.61
CA VAL A 45 14.94 4.49 -0.02
C VAL A 45 15.49 5.44 1.04
N LEU A 46 14.73 5.68 2.12
CA LEU A 46 15.13 6.53 3.25
C LEU A 46 16.51 6.18 3.81
N LYS A 47 16.83 4.88 3.94
CA LYS A 47 18.14 4.40 4.44
C LYS A 47 19.33 4.87 3.60
N THR A 48 19.09 5.30 2.36
CA THR A 48 20.14 5.81 1.45
C THR A 48 20.25 7.33 1.45
N LEU A 49 19.36 8.03 2.17
CA LEU A 49 19.35 9.49 2.24
C LEU A 49 20.29 9.97 3.36
N HIS A 50 20.99 11.07 3.07
CA HIS A 50 21.80 11.79 4.05
C HIS A 50 21.10 13.11 4.42
N GLY A 51 21.31 13.61 5.63
CA GLY A 51 20.73 14.89 6.08
C GLY A 51 19.28 14.82 6.58
N ILE A 52 18.75 13.61 6.78
CA ILE A 52 17.45 13.37 7.43
C ILE A 52 17.73 12.95 8.88
N GLN A 53 17.50 13.86 9.82
CA GLN A 53 18.03 13.74 11.20
C GLN A 53 16.94 13.76 12.27
N GLU A 54 15.79 14.33 11.96
CA GLU A 54 14.72 14.51 12.93
C GLU A 54 13.66 13.42 12.72
N GLN A 55 13.25 12.78 13.81
CA GLN A 55 12.14 11.83 13.83
C GLN A 55 11.04 12.38 14.73
N ARG A 56 9.81 12.31 14.23
CA ARG A 56 8.63 12.70 14.98
C ARG A 56 7.61 11.58 14.94
N GLU A 57 7.26 11.06 16.10
CA GLU A 57 6.13 10.14 16.23
C GLU A 57 4.82 10.91 16.11
N THR A 58 3.90 10.35 15.32
CA THR A 58 2.53 10.84 15.14
C THR A 58 1.57 9.65 15.21
N ASP A 59 0.27 9.93 15.36
CA ASP A 59 -0.77 8.88 15.29
C ASP A 59 -0.76 8.11 13.96
N GLU A 60 -0.14 8.69 12.92
CA GLU A 60 -0.07 8.14 11.57
C GLU A 60 1.32 7.53 11.25
N GLY A 61 2.18 7.34 12.26
CA GLY A 61 3.51 6.74 12.14
C GLY A 61 4.66 7.71 12.39
N VAL A 62 5.89 7.23 12.12
CA VAL A 62 7.11 8.01 12.30
C VAL A 62 7.36 8.85 11.05
N GLU A 63 7.45 10.16 11.23
CA GLU A 63 7.88 11.09 10.20
C GLU A 63 9.37 11.40 10.33
N HIS A 64 10.07 11.40 9.20
CA HIS A 64 11.49 11.70 9.11
C HIS A 64 11.69 13.04 8.39
N TRP A 65 12.32 13.99 9.08
CA TRP A 65 12.49 15.37 8.64
C TRP A 65 13.97 15.72 8.42
N GLY A 66 14.21 16.61 7.46
CA GLY A 66 15.55 17.15 7.24
C GLY A 66 15.70 17.97 5.96
N ALA A 67 16.95 18.15 5.56
CA ALA A 67 17.31 18.87 4.34
C ALA A 67 16.84 18.08 3.10
N HIS A 68 16.33 18.80 2.10
CA HIS A 68 15.86 18.16 0.89
C HIS A 68 17.03 17.58 0.06
N PRO A 69 16.96 16.31 -0.39
CA PRO A 69 18.13 15.62 -0.97
C PRO A 69 18.73 16.22 -2.25
N VAL A 70 17.96 17.02 -2.99
CA VAL A 70 18.39 17.54 -4.31
C VAL A 70 18.33 19.07 -4.44
N HIS A 71 17.87 19.80 -3.42
CA HIS A 71 17.89 21.27 -3.44
C HIS A 71 17.78 21.85 -2.02
N GLY A 72 18.29 23.05 -1.79
CA GLY A 72 18.17 23.70 -0.47
C GLY A 72 16.76 24.21 -0.13
N SER A 73 16.61 24.72 1.08
CA SER A 73 15.39 25.40 1.55
C SER A 73 15.43 26.91 1.27
N SER A 74 14.31 27.61 1.48
CA SER A 74 14.28 29.08 1.46
C SER A 74 15.13 29.71 2.57
N LYS A 75 15.53 28.93 3.59
CA LYS A 75 16.39 29.33 4.71
C LYS A 75 17.86 28.86 4.55
N GLY A 76 18.24 28.32 3.39
CA GLY A 76 19.57 27.77 3.13
C GLY A 76 19.60 26.25 2.95
N GLU A 77 20.79 25.69 2.69
CA GLU A 77 21.00 24.27 2.36
C GLU A 77 20.64 23.32 3.51
N GLU A 78 20.73 23.79 4.77
CA GLU A 78 20.49 22.98 5.99
C GLU A 78 19.04 23.05 6.50
N GLY A 79 18.15 23.76 5.82
CA GLY A 79 16.78 23.93 6.33
C GLY A 79 15.90 22.69 6.17
N SER A 80 15.13 22.36 7.21
CA SER A 80 14.19 21.23 7.24
C SER A 80 12.96 21.49 6.35
N ASN A 81 13.08 21.25 5.05
CA ASN A 81 12.01 21.41 4.06
C ASN A 81 11.55 20.10 3.42
N PHE A 82 12.11 18.95 3.83
CA PHE A 82 11.72 17.64 3.36
C PHE A 82 11.22 16.76 4.51
N ASN A 83 10.15 16.02 4.25
CA ASN A 83 9.54 15.05 5.14
C ASN A 83 9.33 13.73 4.39
N LEU A 84 9.50 12.61 5.09
CA LEU A 84 9.19 11.28 4.60
C LEU A 84 8.54 10.46 5.70
N ASN A 85 7.39 9.84 5.40
CA ASN A 85 6.66 8.95 6.31
C ASN A 85 6.63 7.54 5.71
N PRO A 86 7.46 6.60 6.22
CA PRO A 86 7.50 5.22 5.75
C PRO A 86 6.18 4.46 5.89
N THR A 87 5.46 4.69 6.99
CA THR A 87 4.16 4.06 7.26
C THR A 87 3.13 4.40 6.19
N LYS A 88 3.10 5.66 5.76
CA LYS A 88 2.24 6.13 4.66
C LYS A 88 2.80 5.84 3.27
N GLY A 89 4.08 5.49 3.17
CA GLY A 89 4.75 5.29 1.89
C GLY A 89 4.98 6.57 1.08
N VAL A 90 5.00 7.75 1.73
CA VAL A 90 5.05 9.05 1.04
C VAL A 90 6.18 9.95 1.52
N TRP A 91 6.62 10.85 0.64
CA TRP A 91 7.50 11.97 0.94
C TRP A 91 6.87 13.30 0.50
N HIS A 92 7.35 14.40 1.08
CA HIS A 92 6.89 15.74 0.78
C HIS A 92 8.02 16.78 0.87
N CYS A 93 8.02 17.73 -0.07
CA CYS A 93 8.85 18.92 -0.07
C CYS A 93 7.99 20.15 0.21
N TYR A 94 8.19 20.79 1.36
CA TYR A 94 7.45 21.99 1.75
C TYR A 94 7.86 23.25 0.99
N ARG A 95 9.03 23.25 0.33
CA ARG A 95 9.45 24.38 -0.51
C ARG A 95 8.71 24.40 -1.84
N CYS A 96 8.59 23.25 -2.50
CA CYS A 96 7.96 23.14 -3.81
C CYS A 96 6.47 22.79 -3.72
N ASN A 97 5.99 22.41 -2.53
CA ASN A 97 4.64 21.90 -2.28
C ASN A 97 4.32 20.70 -3.20
N THR A 98 5.25 19.75 -3.22
CA THR A 98 5.20 18.54 -4.06
C THR A 98 5.62 17.33 -3.23
N GLY A 99 5.30 16.15 -3.72
CA GLY A 99 5.59 14.90 -3.01
C GLY A 99 5.09 13.69 -3.77
N GLY A 100 5.28 12.51 -3.18
CA GLY A 100 4.81 11.28 -3.78
C GLY A 100 5.31 10.04 -3.08
N ASP A 101 5.29 8.92 -3.80
CA ASP A 101 5.74 7.61 -3.32
C ASP A 101 7.22 7.32 -3.56
N ALA A 102 7.65 6.10 -3.23
CA ALA A 102 9.02 5.64 -3.43
C ALA A 102 9.52 5.75 -4.88
N LEU A 103 8.70 5.47 -5.89
CA LEU A 103 9.14 5.58 -7.29
C LEU A 103 9.39 7.04 -7.68
N SER A 104 8.50 7.94 -7.28
CA SER A 104 8.67 9.37 -7.52
C SER A 104 9.92 9.93 -6.82
N LEU A 105 10.21 9.46 -5.59
CA LEU A 105 11.42 9.80 -4.86
C LEU A 105 12.67 9.32 -5.61
N ILE A 106 12.71 8.07 -6.06
CA ILE A 106 13.83 7.52 -6.84
C ILE A 106 14.02 8.31 -8.14
N ALA A 107 12.94 8.66 -8.83
CA ALA A 107 13.02 9.46 -10.05
C ALA A 107 13.67 10.82 -9.78
N MET A 108 13.27 11.49 -8.69
CA MET A 108 13.82 12.78 -8.29
C MET A 108 15.30 12.68 -7.89
N LEU A 109 15.66 11.71 -7.05
CA LEU A 109 17.03 11.49 -6.59
C LEU A 109 18.01 11.19 -7.73
N ASN A 110 17.53 10.65 -8.84
CA ASN A 110 18.34 10.34 -10.02
C ASN A 110 18.21 11.42 -11.12
N GLY A 111 17.66 12.59 -10.80
CA GLY A 111 17.53 13.72 -11.72
C GLY A 111 16.64 13.45 -12.94
N LEU A 112 15.77 12.44 -12.88
CA LEU A 112 14.86 12.10 -13.97
C LEU A 112 13.63 13.01 -14.00
N VAL A 113 13.27 13.58 -12.85
CA VAL A 113 12.19 14.55 -12.67
C VAL A 113 12.64 15.59 -11.64
N LYS A 114 12.24 16.85 -11.82
CA LYS A 114 12.51 17.90 -10.82
C LYS A 114 11.50 17.80 -9.69
N CYS A 115 11.89 18.26 -8.49
CA CYS A 115 10.99 18.28 -7.34
C CYS A 115 9.66 19.03 -7.62
N GLU A 116 9.73 20.18 -8.29
CA GLU A 116 8.56 21.00 -8.67
C GLU A 116 7.60 20.33 -9.67
N ASP A 117 8.06 19.29 -10.36
CA ASP A 117 7.31 18.52 -11.35
C ASP A 117 6.68 17.24 -10.76
N CYS A 118 6.99 16.88 -9.51
CA CYS A 118 6.40 15.76 -8.78
C CYS A 118 4.95 16.06 -8.34
N LYS A 119 4.05 16.20 -9.33
CA LYS A 119 2.62 16.54 -9.14
C LYS A 119 1.70 15.40 -9.61
N PRO A 120 0.47 15.29 -9.06
CA PRO A 120 -0.51 14.31 -9.49
C PRO A 120 -0.65 14.22 -11.00
N GLY A 121 -0.67 12.99 -11.52
CA GLY A 121 -0.83 12.73 -12.95
C GLY A 121 0.43 12.91 -13.80
N PHE A 122 1.55 13.41 -13.27
CA PHE A 122 2.80 13.55 -14.04
C PHE A 122 3.20 12.24 -14.73
N PHE A 123 3.24 11.14 -13.98
CA PHE A 123 3.61 9.80 -14.51
C PHE A 123 2.59 9.20 -15.50
N SER A 124 1.39 9.78 -15.61
CA SER A 124 0.38 9.39 -16.59
C SER A 124 0.62 10.02 -17.97
N THR A 125 1.42 11.09 -18.05
CA THR A 125 1.79 11.74 -19.30
C THR A 125 2.71 10.86 -20.16
N LYS A 126 2.86 11.19 -21.46
CA LYS A 126 3.75 10.46 -22.37
C LYS A 126 5.21 10.50 -21.90
N GLU A 127 5.64 11.63 -21.35
CA GLU A 127 6.99 11.83 -20.81
C GLU A 127 7.15 11.12 -19.47
N GLY A 128 6.20 11.32 -18.56
CA GLY A 128 6.18 10.67 -17.25
C GLY A 128 6.22 9.15 -17.34
N LYS A 129 5.57 8.54 -18.34
CA LYS A 129 5.66 7.09 -18.60
C LYS A 129 7.09 6.62 -18.93
N LYS A 130 7.89 7.42 -19.65
CA LYS A 130 9.29 7.09 -19.94
C LYS A 130 10.14 7.20 -18.68
N ILE A 131 9.92 8.26 -17.90
CA ILE A 131 10.62 8.46 -16.62
C ILE A 131 10.27 7.34 -15.63
N PHE A 132 8.99 6.96 -15.54
CA PHE A 132 8.52 5.85 -14.73
C PHE A 132 9.32 4.58 -15.01
N LEU A 133 9.50 4.20 -16.28
CA LEU A 133 10.23 2.98 -16.65
C LEU A 133 11.71 3.05 -16.23
N LYS A 134 12.35 4.21 -16.37
CA LYS A 134 13.74 4.42 -15.94
C LYS A 134 13.87 4.37 -14.41
N ALA A 135 13.03 5.11 -13.70
CA ALA A 135 12.99 5.12 -12.24
C ALA A 135 12.70 3.73 -11.67
N LYS A 136 11.81 2.99 -12.34
CA LYS A 136 11.50 1.61 -11.98
C LYS A 136 12.71 0.69 -12.10
N LYS A 137 13.42 0.75 -13.25
CA LYS A 137 14.65 -0.02 -13.46
C LYS A 137 15.69 0.27 -12.37
N ILE A 138 15.84 1.54 -11.98
CA ILE A 138 16.73 1.92 -10.88
C ILE A 138 16.23 1.33 -9.56
N GLY A 139 14.92 1.38 -9.27
CA GLY A 139 14.32 0.74 -8.10
C GLY A 139 14.65 -0.75 -7.99
N THR A 140 14.51 -1.49 -9.09
CA THR A 140 14.79 -2.93 -9.12
C THR A 140 16.29 -3.24 -8.99
N GLU A 141 17.16 -2.46 -9.65
CA GLU A 141 18.61 -2.73 -9.69
C GLU A 141 19.34 -2.23 -8.43
N LYS A 142 19.00 -1.02 -7.94
CA LYS A 142 19.70 -0.36 -6.83
C LYS A 142 19.07 -0.66 -5.48
N TYR A 143 17.76 -0.82 -5.42
CA TYR A 143 17.02 -0.98 -4.17
C TYR A 143 16.40 -2.38 -4.00
N ALA A 144 16.68 -3.29 -4.95
CA ALA A 144 16.17 -4.66 -4.97
C ALA A 144 14.64 -4.76 -4.87
N PHE A 145 13.91 -3.73 -5.31
CA PHE A 145 12.46 -3.79 -5.31
C PHE A 145 11.93 -4.77 -6.35
N GLU A 146 10.85 -5.47 -6.03
CA GLU A 146 10.22 -6.40 -6.95
C GLU A 146 9.52 -5.67 -8.11
N ASP A 147 9.75 -6.16 -9.33
CA ASP A 147 9.05 -5.70 -10.52
C ASP A 147 7.71 -6.42 -10.68
N THR A 148 6.67 -5.88 -10.06
CA THR A 148 5.30 -6.40 -10.23
C THR A 148 4.71 -6.22 -11.64
N ARG A 149 5.38 -5.55 -12.60
CA ARG A 149 4.93 -5.52 -14.02
C ARG A 149 5.23 -6.81 -14.75
N LEU A 150 6.25 -7.56 -14.32
CA LEU A 150 6.56 -8.86 -14.91
C LEU A 150 5.50 -9.91 -14.61
N LEU A 151 4.53 -9.59 -13.74
CA LEU A 151 3.40 -10.47 -13.45
C LEU A 151 2.40 -10.59 -14.61
N LEU A 152 2.28 -9.59 -15.50
CA LEU A 152 1.18 -9.56 -16.47
C LEU A 152 1.58 -9.88 -17.91
N PHE A 153 2.84 -9.67 -18.32
CA PHE A 153 3.22 -9.72 -19.73
C PHE A 153 4.51 -10.49 -19.98
N ASN A 154 4.43 -11.51 -20.84
CA ASN A 154 5.60 -12.19 -21.39
C ASN A 154 6.25 -11.31 -22.48
N ARG A 155 7.56 -11.04 -22.37
CA ARG A 155 8.32 -10.26 -23.38
C ARG A 155 8.40 -11.00 -24.74
N ASP A 156 8.30 -12.32 -24.75
CA ASP A 156 8.56 -13.15 -25.93
C ASP A 156 7.30 -13.52 -26.72
N LYS A 157 6.12 -13.41 -26.13
CA LYS A 157 4.86 -13.68 -26.84
C LYS A 157 4.28 -12.39 -27.41
N ARG A 158 4.31 -12.27 -28.74
CA ARG A 158 3.58 -11.24 -29.50
C ARG A 158 2.14 -11.14 -28.97
N LYS A 159 1.78 -9.96 -28.46
CA LYS A 159 0.46 -9.55 -27.90
C LYS A 159 0.05 -10.22 -26.57
N GLY A 160 0.28 -9.50 -25.46
CA GLY A 160 -0.74 -9.21 -24.45
C GLY A 160 -1.41 -10.38 -23.71
N ALA A 161 -0.84 -11.59 -23.74
CA ALA A 161 -1.33 -12.70 -22.96
C ALA A 161 -0.99 -12.48 -21.48
N LEU A 162 -2.02 -12.49 -20.64
CA LEU A 162 -1.89 -12.44 -19.19
C LEU A 162 -1.05 -13.62 -18.71
N LEU A 163 0.01 -13.37 -17.95
CA LEU A 163 0.78 -14.45 -17.30
C LEU A 163 0.03 -14.91 -16.04
N VAL A 164 -1.03 -15.71 -16.25
CA VAL A 164 -1.90 -16.24 -15.20
C VAL A 164 -1.10 -16.83 -14.04
N GLN A 165 -0.10 -17.65 -14.36
CA GLN A 165 0.76 -18.29 -13.36
C GLN A 165 1.47 -17.28 -12.44
N ASN A 166 2.10 -16.25 -12.99
CA ASN A 166 2.81 -15.25 -12.18
C ASN A 166 1.85 -14.49 -11.25
N ILE A 167 0.64 -14.17 -11.74
CA ILE A 167 -0.38 -13.50 -10.92
C ILE A 167 -0.83 -14.42 -9.78
N VAL A 168 -1.03 -15.70 -10.07
CA VAL A 168 -1.40 -16.69 -9.05
C VAL A 168 -0.29 -16.82 -8.01
N GLU A 169 0.96 -16.98 -8.43
CA GLU A 169 2.11 -17.06 -7.53
C GLU A 169 2.19 -15.82 -6.62
N TYR A 170 2.01 -14.63 -7.19
CA TYR A 170 1.98 -13.39 -6.41
C TYR A 170 0.80 -13.37 -5.41
N ILE A 171 -0.41 -13.73 -5.83
CA ILE A 171 -1.59 -13.78 -4.95
C ILE A 171 -1.38 -14.81 -3.82
N MET A 172 -0.78 -15.96 -4.10
CA MET A 172 -0.47 -17.00 -3.11
C MET A 172 0.65 -16.60 -2.14
N GLN A 173 1.57 -15.71 -2.53
CA GLN A 173 2.55 -15.13 -1.62
C GLN A 173 1.93 -14.11 -0.66
N GLN A 174 0.99 -13.29 -1.14
CA GLN A 174 0.35 -12.25 -0.34
C GLN A 174 -0.73 -12.80 0.60
N CYS A 175 -1.35 -13.92 0.23
CA CYS A 175 -2.51 -14.45 0.93
C CYS A 175 -2.37 -15.96 1.11
N LYS A 176 -2.66 -16.44 2.32
CA LYS A 176 -2.67 -17.87 2.62
C LYS A 176 -4.04 -18.45 2.29
N PHE A 177 -4.08 -19.34 1.31
CA PHE A 177 -5.30 -20.03 0.91
C PHE A 177 -5.11 -21.55 0.93
N ILE A 178 -6.23 -22.26 1.07
CA ILE A 178 -6.33 -23.68 0.75
C ILE A 178 -7.52 -23.90 -0.17
N THR A 179 -7.37 -24.81 -1.13
CA THR A 179 -8.47 -25.27 -1.96
C THR A 179 -8.95 -26.61 -1.42
N VAL A 180 -10.21 -26.69 -1.01
CA VAL A 180 -10.77 -27.91 -0.40
C VAL A 180 -11.68 -28.61 -1.39
N ARG A 181 -11.37 -29.88 -1.68
CA ARG A 181 -12.27 -30.74 -2.45
C ARG A 181 -13.31 -31.35 -1.52
N ASP A 182 -14.57 -31.26 -1.92
CA ASP A 182 -15.66 -31.91 -1.20
C ASP A 182 -15.87 -33.33 -1.75
N ALA A 183 -16.04 -34.30 -0.87
CA ALA A 183 -16.30 -35.71 -1.23
C ALA A 183 -17.62 -35.88 -2.01
N THR A 184 -18.48 -34.86 -2.01
CA THR A 184 -19.77 -34.83 -2.71
C THR A 184 -19.67 -34.61 -4.23
N GLY A 185 -18.46 -34.46 -4.77
CA GLY A 185 -18.24 -34.21 -6.21
C GLY A 185 -18.53 -32.77 -6.66
N ARG A 186 -18.73 -31.85 -5.72
CA ARG A 186 -18.87 -30.41 -5.99
C ARG A 186 -17.52 -29.80 -6.39
N LEU A 187 -17.59 -28.67 -7.11
CA LEU A 187 -16.40 -27.89 -7.43
C LEU A 187 -15.67 -27.47 -6.15
N PRO A 188 -14.33 -27.53 -6.13
CA PRO A 188 -13.57 -27.22 -4.93
C PRO A 188 -13.74 -25.74 -4.54
N HIS A 189 -13.77 -25.51 -3.23
CA HIS A 189 -13.93 -24.18 -2.63
C HIS A 189 -12.59 -23.65 -2.13
N ILE A 190 -12.36 -22.34 -2.31
CA ILE A 190 -11.15 -21.68 -1.82
C ILE A 190 -11.42 -21.03 -0.46
N TYR A 191 -10.65 -21.42 0.55
CA TYR A 191 -10.68 -20.84 1.88
C TYR A 191 -9.46 -19.94 2.08
N ALA A 192 -9.65 -18.77 2.68
CA ALA A 192 -8.58 -17.84 3.04
C ALA A 192 -8.30 -17.91 4.55
N TYR A 193 -7.03 -17.81 4.93
CA TYR A 193 -6.62 -17.78 6.33
C TYR A 193 -6.67 -16.36 6.88
N GLU A 194 -7.44 -16.16 7.94
CA GLU A 194 -7.60 -14.88 8.62
C GLU A 194 -7.84 -15.14 10.11
N ASP A 195 -7.24 -14.33 10.99
CA ASP A 195 -7.44 -14.40 12.45
C ASP A 195 -7.20 -15.78 13.09
N GLY A 196 -6.30 -16.59 12.52
CA GLY A 196 -5.96 -17.90 13.07
C GLY A 196 -6.75 -19.09 12.49
N TYR A 197 -7.64 -18.86 11.53
CA TYR A 197 -8.46 -19.93 10.94
C TYR A 197 -8.80 -19.69 9.46
N TYR A 198 -9.24 -20.74 8.78
CA TYR A 198 -9.67 -20.69 7.38
C TYR A 198 -11.16 -20.37 7.26
N LYS A 199 -11.51 -19.35 6.48
CA LYS A 199 -12.89 -18.91 6.23
C LYS A 199 -13.24 -19.02 4.74
N LEU A 200 -14.52 -19.23 4.44
CA LEU A 200 -15.04 -19.38 3.07
C LEU A 200 -15.25 -18.02 2.39
N PHE A 201 -14.17 -17.31 2.09
CA PHE A 201 -14.20 -16.05 1.32
C PHE A 201 -13.01 -15.91 0.37
N GLY A 202 -12.28 -17.00 0.12
CA GLY A 202 -11.03 -16.96 -0.65
C GLY A 202 -11.21 -16.49 -2.08
N GLU A 203 -12.31 -16.86 -2.73
CA GLU A 203 -12.62 -16.37 -4.09
C GLU A 203 -12.79 -14.85 -4.13
N ASP A 204 -13.48 -14.27 -3.14
CA ASP A 204 -13.71 -12.82 -3.07
C ASP A 204 -12.39 -12.08 -2.81
N LEU A 205 -11.56 -12.60 -1.91
CA LEU A 205 -10.23 -12.04 -1.64
C LEU A 205 -9.35 -12.06 -2.90
N ILE A 206 -9.32 -13.18 -3.63
CA ILE A 206 -8.58 -13.31 -4.90
C ILE A 206 -9.09 -12.27 -5.92
N LYS A 207 -10.40 -12.08 -6.04
CA LYS A 207 -10.98 -11.07 -6.96
C LYS A 207 -10.56 -9.66 -6.59
N ILE A 208 -10.55 -9.33 -5.29
CA ILE A 208 -10.12 -8.03 -4.78
C ILE A 208 -8.64 -7.81 -5.12
N GLU A 209 -7.77 -8.78 -4.84
CA GLU A 209 -6.34 -8.68 -5.14
C GLU A 209 -6.06 -8.60 -6.64
N LEU A 210 -6.75 -9.40 -7.46
CA LEU A 210 -6.65 -9.31 -8.92
C LEU A 210 -7.00 -7.90 -9.42
N LYS A 211 -8.10 -7.31 -8.93
CA LYS A 211 -8.50 -5.95 -9.30
C LYS A 211 -7.42 -4.94 -8.93
N LYS A 212 -6.82 -5.05 -7.74
CA LYS A 212 -5.70 -4.19 -7.32
C LYS A 212 -4.51 -4.32 -8.28
N ILE A 213 -4.09 -5.55 -8.58
CA ILE A 213 -2.97 -5.82 -9.49
C ILE A 213 -3.23 -5.22 -10.88
N LEU A 214 -4.41 -5.47 -11.47
CA LEU A 214 -4.75 -4.97 -12.80
C LEU A 214 -4.85 -3.43 -12.83
N ASN A 215 -5.48 -2.82 -11.82
CA ASN A 215 -5.57 -1.36 -11.70
C ASN A 215 -4.19 -0.71 -11.58
N ASN A 216 -3.31 -1.26 -10.74
CA ASN A 216 -1.93 -0.78 -10.57
C ASN A 216 -1.12 -0.85 -11.87
N GLN A 217 -1.50 -1.75 -12.78
CA GLN A 217 -0.86 -1.90 -14.09
C GLN A 217 -1.62 -1.23 -15.24
N ASN A 218 -2.70 -0.49 -14.94
CA ASN A 218 -3.57 0.12 -15.95
C ASN A 218 -4.06 -0.88 -16.99
N VAL A 219 -4.32 -2.12 -16.56
CA VAL A 219 -4.87 -3.19 -17.39
C VAL A 219 -6.37 -3.27 -17.12
N PRO A 220 -7.24 -3.23 -18.15
CA PRO A 220 -8.67 -3.31 -17.94
C PRO A 220 -9.05 -4.68 -17.38
N TYR A 221 -9.92 -4.67 -16.39
CA TYR A 221 -10.50 -5.89 -15.84
C TYR A 221 -11.31 -6.65 -16.90
N LYS A 222 -11.14 -7.96 -16.96
CA LYS A 222 -11.98 -8.86 -17.76
C LYS A 222 -12.36 -10.07 -16.93
N THR A 223 -13.62 -10.48 -17.00
CA THR A 223 -14.14 -11.69 -16.33
C THR A 223 -13.38 -12.95 -16.74
N GLN A 224 -12.81 -12.99 -17.94
CA GLN A 224 -11.98 -14.11 -18.39
C GLN A 224 -10.72 -14.28 -17.52
N TYR A 225 -10.08 -13.19 -17.10
CA TYR A 225 -8.88 -13.23 -16.27
C TYR A 225 -9.20 -13.78 -14.88
N GLU A 226 -10.32 -13.35 -14.30
CA GLU A 226 -10.83 -13.87 -13.03
C GLU A 226 -11.05 -15.39 -13.11
N LYS A 227 -11.74 -15.87 -14.16
CA LYS A 227 -12.00 -17.30 -14.35
C LYS A 227 -10.71 -18.10 -14.48
N GLU A 228 -9.76 -17.63 -15.29
CA GLU A 228 -8.49 -18.32 -15.51
C GLU A 228 -7.68 -18.44 -14.21
N ILE A 229 -7.59 -17.36 -13.43
CA ILE A 229 -6.86 -17.33 -12.15
C ILE A 229 -7.54 -18.22 -11.10
N LEU A 230 -8.86 -18.12 -10.95
CA LEU A 230 -9.59 -18.95 -9.99
C LEU A 230 -9.48 -20.44 -10.34
N ASN A 231 -9.58 -20.80 -11.62
CA ASN A 231 -9.43 -22.18 -12.06
C ASN A 231 -8.02 -22.70 -11.77
N TYR A 232 -6.99 -21.89 -12.01
CA TYR A 232 -5.60 -22.26 -11.74
C TYR A 232 -5.36 -22.50 -10.24
N ILE A 233 -5.81 -21.59 -9.36
CA ILE A 233 -5.69 -21.76 -7.91
C ILE A 233 -6.47 -22.99 -7.42
N LYS A 234 -7.61 -23.27 -8.04
CA LYS A 234 -8.41 -24.46 -7.73
C LYS A 234 -7.72 -25.77 -8.10
N THR A 235 -6.74 -25.77 -8.99
CA THR A 235 -6.02 -26.98 -9.42
C THR A 235 -4.69 -27.20 -8.73
N GLU A 236 -4.02 -26.14 -8.25
CA GLU A 236 -2.66 -26.25 -7.68
C GLU A 236 -2.61 -26.68 -6.21
N ASN A 237 -3.56 -26.22 -5.39
CA ASN A 237 -3.46 -26.36 -3.92
C ASN A 237 -4.64 -27.13 -3.31
N ILE A 238 -4.99 -28.27 -3.91
CA ILE A 238 -6.11 -29.11 -3.48
C ILE A 238 -5.71 -29.94 -2.27
N VAL A 239 -6.51 -29.83 -1.22
CA VAL A 239 -6.45 -30.68 -0.02
C VAL A 239 -7.78 -31.41 0.10
N GLU A 240 -7.74 -32.69 0.46
CA GLU A 240 -8.96 -33.44 0.75
C GLU A 240 -9.55 -32.96 2.07
N ARG A 241 -10.87 -32.82 2.15
CA ARG A 241 -11.54 -32.32 3.36
C ARG A 241 -11.16 -33.10 4.63
N ASP A 242 -10.93 -34.40 4.48
CA ASP A 242 -10.57 -35.31 5.57
C ASP A 242 -9.13 -35.12 6.08
N GLU A 243 -8.24 -34.54 5.26
CA GLU A 243 -6.87 -34.19 5.63
C GLU A 243 -6.79 -32.89 6.43
N ILE A 244 -7.83 -32.05 6.34
CA ILE A 244 -7.97 -30.81 7.10
C ILE A 244 -8.51 -31.10 8.51
N ASN A 245 -8.68 -32.39 8.88
CA ASN A 245 -9.25 -32.78 10.15
C ASN A 245 -8.48 -32.15 11.32
N PRO A 246 -9.11 -31.23 12.08
CA PRO A 246 -8.57 -30.88 13.36
C PRO A 246 -8.65 -32.11 14.29
N PRO A 247 -7.77 -32.26 15.29
CA PRO A 247 -7.86 -33.38 16.22
C PRO A 247 -9.27 -33.47 16.84
N LYS A 248 -9.77 -34.71 17.03
CA LYS A 248 -11.16 -35.16 17.31
C LYS A 248 -12.03 -34.36 18.32
N HIS A 249 -11.46 -33.37 19.00
CA HIS A 249 -12.09 -32.51 20.00
C HIS A 249 -12.48 -31.11 19.47
N LEU A 250 -12.49 -30.91 18.14
CA LEU A 250 -12.76 -29.62 17.52
C LEU A 250 -14.09 -29.65 16.76
N LEU A 251 -15.10 -28.98 17.32
CA LEU A 251 -16.44 -28.87 16.74
C LEU A 251 -16.47 -27.81 15.63
N ASN A 252 -16.95 -28.22 14.46
CA ASN A 252 -17.19 -27.33 13.34
C ASN A 252 -18.57 -26.66 13.53
N LEU A 253 -18.59 -25.41 14.00
CA LEU A 253 -19.81 -24.65 14.18
C LEU A 253 -20.10 -23.87 12.92
N ALA A 254 -21.00 -24.41 12.10
CA ALA A 254 -21.80 -23.85 11.00
C ALA A 254 -21.15 -22.91 9.94
N ASN A 255 -20.00 -22.28 10.17
CA ASN A 255 -19.28 -21.37 9.27
C ASN A 255 -17.78 -21.16 9.62
N SER A 256 -17.18 -21.89 10.57
CA SER A 256 -15.72 -21.85 10.83
C SER A 256 -15.24 -22.99 11.76
N PHE A 257 -13.94 -23.29 11.73
CA PHE A 257 -13.27 -24.19 12.68
C PHE A 257 -12.81 -23.40 13.92
N GLN A 258 -13.33 -23.69 15.12
CA GLN A 258 -12.86 -23.08 16.38
C GLN A 258 -12.04 -24.06 17.22
N LYS A 259 -10.97 -23.55 17.84
CA LYS A 259 -10.14 -24.26 18.83
C LYS A 259 -10.82 -24.33 20.21
N LEU A 260 -11.33 -25.50 20.60
CA LEU A 260 -11.76 -25.77 22.00
C LEU A 260 -10.50 -25.93 22.86
N PHE A 261 -10.15 -24.88 23.59
CA PHE A 261 -9.27 -25.02 24.76
C PHE A 261 -10.08 -25.69 25.88
N TYR A 262 -9.93 -26.99 26.05
CA TYR A 262 -10.27 -27.63 27.32
C TYR A 262 -9.09 -27.42 28.28
N SER A 263 -9.21 -26.45 29.17
CA SER A 263 -8.47 -26.50 30.43
C SER A 263 -9.07 -27.63 31.26
N TRP A 264 -8.42 -28.80 31.25
CA TRP A 264 -8.55 -29.69 32.40
C TRP A 264 -7.65 -29.12 33.49
N GLY A 265 -8.31 -28.45 34.44
CA GLY A 265 -7.71 -28.27 35.74
C GLY A 265 -7.59 -29.62 36.46
N VAL A 266 -6.48 -29.71 37.17
CA VAL A 266 -6.26 -30.32 38.50
C VAL A 266 -5.62 -31.72 38.59
N PHE A 267 -4.58 -31.76 39.45
CA PHE A 267 -3.85 -32.87 40.09
C PHE A 267 -2.96 -33.69 39.14
N LEU A 268 -1.62 -33.71 39.23
CA LEU A 268 -0.67 -33.70 40.36
C LEU A 268 0.63 -32.97 40.01
#